data_AF-A0A966ZBL5-F1
#
_entry.id   AF-A0A966ZBL5-F1
#
_cell.length_a   1.000
_cell.length_b   1.000
_cell.length_c   1.000
_cell.angle_alpha   90.00
_cell.angle_beta   90.00
_cell.angle_gamma   90.00
#
_symmetry.space_group_name_H-M   'P 1'
#
loop_
_entity.id
_entity.type
_entity.pdbx_description
1 polymer ?
#
loop_
_entity_poly.entity_id
_entity_poly.type
_entity_poly.pdbx_seq_one_letter_code
_entity_poly.pdbx_strand_id
1 'polypeptide(L)' 'MVELTVAEYLKAVTSCASRGMSGAAVYNALHASCAVKAGVEVLYTWNVKDFVRLGPEVAGLVRTP' A
#
# COMPACT_ATOMS: atom_id res chain seq x y z
N MET A 1 11.98 -0.05 9.96
CA MET A 1 11.46 -0.43 8.63
C MET A 1 11.04 -1.89 8.68
N VAL A 2 9.93 -2.25 8.04
CA VAL A 2 9.46 -3.63 7.95
C VAL A 2 9.64 -4.11 6.52
N GLU A 3 10.43 -5.17 6.34
CA GLU A 3 10.73 -5.73 5.03
C GLU A 3 9.64 -6.72 4.60
N LEU A 4 9.27 -6.70 3.31
CA LEU A 4 8.40 -7.69 2.71
C LEU A 4 9.22 -8.89 2.28
N THR A 5 8.72 -10.09 2.56
CA THR A 5 9.21 -11.31 1.92
C THR A 5 8.94 -11.26 0.42
N VAL A 6 9.63 -12.11 -0.35
CA VAL A 6 9.40 -12.24 -1.80
C VAL A 6 7.92 -12.52 -2.12
N ALA A 7 7.25 -13.37 -1.34
CA ALA A 7 5.85 -13.69 -1.53
C ALA A 7 4.93 -12.48 -1.29
N GLU A 8 5.19 -11.69 -0.25
CA GLU A 8 4.43 -10.47 0.05
C GLU A 8 4.66 -9.38 -1.00
N TYR A 9 5.89 -9.25 -1.48
CA TYR A 9 6.24 -8.35 -2.57
C TYR A 9 5.49 -8.72 -3.86
N LEU A 10 5.55 -9.99 -4.27
CA LEU A 10 4.85 -10.49 -5.45
C LEU A 10 3.33 -10.33 -5.31
N LYS A 11 2.78 -10.59 -4.12
CA LYS A 11 1.36 -10.35 -3.81
C LYS A 11 1.00 -8.87 -4.02
N ALA A 12 1.79 -7.94 -3.49
CA ALA A 12 1.55 -6.50 -3.64
C ALA A 12 1.58 -6.04 -5.10
N VAL A 13 2.57 -6.49 -5.88
CA VAL A 13 2.69 -6.15 -7.31
C VAL A 13 1.56 -6.77 -8.14
N THR A 14 1.22 -8.03 -7.89
CA THR A 14 0.11 -8.72 -8.59
C THR A 14 -1.23 -8.06 -8.29
N SER A 15 -1.42 -7.63 -7.03
CA SER A 15 -2.58 -6.86 -6.58
C SER A 15 -2.71 -5.50 -7.30
N CYS A 16 -1.59 -4.86 -7.64
CA CYS A 16 -1.60 -3.64 -8.47
C CYS A 16 -2.05 -3.94 -9.89
N ALA A 17 -1.49 -5.00 -10.50
CA ALA A 17 -1.82 -5.40 -11.86
C ALA A 17 -3.32 -5.68 -12.03
N SER A 18 -3.94 -6.41 -11.07
CA SER A 18 -5.38 -6.68 -11.10
C SER A 18 -6.28 -5.45 -10.96
N ARG A 19 -5.73 -4.32 -10.49
CA ARG A 19 -6.43 -3.03 -10.33
C ARG A 19 -6.06 -2.01 -11.42
N GLY A 20 -5.31 -2.42 -12.45
CA GLY A 20 -4.82 -1.52 -13.50
C GLY A 20 -3.90 -0.42 -12.96
N MET A 21 -3.21 -0.69 -11.85
CA MET A 21 -2.27 0.26 -11.24
C MET A 21 -0.86 -0.03 -11.74
N SER A 22 -0.14 1.03 -12.14
CA SER A 22 1.20 0.94 -12.70
C SER A 22 2.06 2.13 -12.27
N GLY A 23 3.36 2.09 -12.57
CA GLY A 23 4.31 3.17 -12.26
C GLY A 23 4.39 3.47 -10.76
N ALA A 24 4.29 4.75 -10.39
CA ALA A 24 4.41 5.22 -9.01
C ALA A 24 3.42 4.54 -8.04
N ALA A 25 2.26 4.12 -8.51
CA ALA A 25 1.24 3.46 -7.69
C ALA A 25 1.69 2.10 -7.14
N VAL A 26 2.62 1.42 -7.82
CA VAL A 26 3.21 0.15 -7.35
C VAL A 26 4.05 0.38 -6.10
N TYR A 27 4.84 1.46 -6.06
CA TYR A 27 5.62 1.81 -4.88
C TYR A 27 4.73 2.18 -3.68
N ASN A 28 3.62 2.88 -3.92
CA ASN A 28 2.63 3.14 -2.87
C ASN A 28 2.05 1.84 -2.31
N ALA A 29 1.78 0.85 -3.16
CA ALA A 29 1.29 -0.46 -2.72
C ALA A 29 2.32 -1.23 -1.86
N LEU A 30 3.61 -1.14 -2.21
CA LEU A 30 4.69 -1.71 -1.42
C LEU A 30 4.78 -1.04 -0.05
N HIS A 31 4.77 0.30 0.00
CA HIS A 31 4.76 1.05 1.26
C HIS A 31 3.53 0.72 2.12
N ALA A 32 2.34 0.66 1.52
CA ALA A 32 1.12 0.29 2.22
C ALA A 32 1.20 -1.15 2.76
N SER A 33 1.78 -2.08 2.01
CA SER A 33 1.97 -3.46 2.45
C SER A 33 2.93 -3.54 3.64
N CYS A 34 4.01 -2.75 3.66
CA CYS A 34 4.87 -2.63 4.83
C CYS A 34 4.13 -2.07 6.04
N ALA A 35 3.29 -1.04 5.85
CA ALA A 35 2.50 -0.43 6.91
C ALA A 35 1.49 -1.41 7.52
N VAL A 36 0.77 -2.14 6.69
CA VAL A 36 -0.16 -3.21 7.12
C VAL A 36 0.60 -4.30 7.88
N LYS A 37 1.74 -4.77 7.35
CA LYS A 37 2.58 -5.77 8.03
C LYS A 37 3.13 -5.29 9.37
N ALA A 38 3.43 -3.99 9.48
CA ALA A 38 3.86 -3.36 10.71
C ALA A 38 2.74 -3.17 11.74
N GLY A 39 1.47 -3.39 11.37
CA GLY A 39 0.32 -3.20 12.24
C GLY A 39 0.10 -1.73 12.62
N VAL A 40 0.44 -0.79 11.74
CA VAL A 40 0.25 0.64 12.06
C VAL A 40 -1.23 0.99 12.15
N GLU A 41 -1.57 1.92 13.03
CA GLU A 41 -2.93 2.46 13.15
C GLU A 41 -3.20 3.60 12.15
N VAL A 42 -2.14 4.30 11.72
CA VAL A 42 -2.21 5.47 10.84
C VAL A 42 -1.11 5.43 9.78
N LEU A 43 -1.49 5.71 8.53
CA LEU A 43 -0.61 5.90 7.38
C LEU A 43 -0.74 7.34 6.88
N TYR A 44 0.26 8.17 7.17
CA TYR A 44 0.29 9.56 6.72
C TYR A 44 0.76 9.69 5.27
N THR A 45 -0.04 10.35 4.43
CA THR A 45 0.33 10.61 3.03
C THR A 45 -0.43 11.79 2.46
N TRP A 46 0.23 12.55 1.59
CA TRP A 46 -0.43 13.55 0.73
C TRP A 46 -1.04 12.91 -0.53
N ASN A 47 -0.64 11.69 -0.88
CA ASN A 47 -1.17 10.96 -2.04
C ASN A 47 -2.36 10.05 -1.65
N VAL A 48 -3.36 10.65 -1.00
CA VAL A 48 -4.55 9.94 -0.48
C VAL A 48 -5.24 9.13 -1.59
N LYS A 49 -5.38 9.72 -2.79
CA LYS A 49 -6.07 9.11 -3.93
C LYS A 49 -5.49 7.75 -4.30
N ASP A 50 -4.16 7.62 -4.36
CA ASP A 50 -3.54 6.37 -4.78
C ASP A 50 -3.58 5.31 -3.68
N PHE A 51 -3.46 5.72 -2.40
CA PHE A 51 -3.50 4.78 -1.28
C PHE A 51 -4.89 4.21 -1.04
N VAL A 52 -5.94 5.02 -1.14
CA VAL A 52 -7.33 4.55 -0.97
C VAL A 52 -7.71 3.51 -2.04
N ARG A 53 -7.14 3.59 -3.24
CA ARG A 53 -7.38 2.63 -4.33
C ARG A 53 -6.78 1.23 -4.07
N LEU A 54 -5.89 1.08 -3.07
CA LEU A 54 -5.24 -0.19 -2.75
C LEU A 54 -6.21 -1.19 -2.07
N GLY A 55 -7.28 -0.69 -1.47
CA GLY A 55 -8.33 -1.50 -0.85
C GLY A 55 -8.76 -0.96 0.51
N PRO A 56 -9.83 -1.51 1.09
CA PRO A 56 -10.44 -1.00 2.32
C PRO A 56 -9.50 -1.04 3.52
N GLU A 57 -8.65 -2.08 3.62
CA GLU A 57 -7.65 -2.21 4.67
C GLU A 57 -6.69 -1.00 4.69
N VAL A 58 -6.12 -0.64 3.55
CA VAL A 58 -5.23 0.51 3.44
C VAL A 58 -6.00 1.83 3.59
N ALA A 59 -7.17 1.93 2.96
CA ALA A 59 -7.98 3.14 3.00
C ALA A 59 -8.37 3.57 4.44
N GLY A 60 -8.62 2.60 5.33
CA GLY A 60 -8.92 2.88 6.74
C GLY A 60 -7.77 3.52 7.52
N LEU A 61 -6.52 3.22 7.13
CA LEU A 61 -5.30 3.72 7.78
C LEU A 61 -4.93 5.14 7.32
N VAL A 62 -5.35 5.56 6.12
CA VAL A 62 -4.86 6.80 5.50
C VAL A 62 -5.30 8.04 6.28
N ARG A 63 -4.34 8.91 6.61
CA ARG A 63 -4.57 10.27 7.10
C ARG A 63 -3.70 11.26 6.33
N THR A 64 -4.18 12.48 6.18
CA THR A 64 -3.36 13.59 5.70
C THR A 64 -2.61 14.18 6.91
N PRO A 65 -1.31 14.49 6.79
CA PRO A 65 -0.54 15.12 7.88
C PRO A 65 -1.15 16.42 8.40
#